data_AF-A0AAJ1HEQ7-F1
#
_entry.id   AF-A0AAJ1HEQ7-F1
#
_cell.length_a   1.000
_cell.length_b   1.000
_cell.length_c   1.000
_cell.angle_alpha   90.00
_cell.angle_beta   90.00
_cell.angle_gamma   90.00
#
_symmetry.space_group_name_H-M   'P 1'
#
loop_
_entity.id
_entity.type
_entity.pdbx_description
1 polymer ?
#
loop_
_entity_poly.entity_id
_entity_poly.type
_entity_poly.pdbx_seq_one_letter_code
_entity_poly.pdbx_strand_id
1 'polypeptide(L)'
;MKQWIERHKRILQKAAGALLAFVVGACLVFMIHPVKTLPKDRLLSLSRMQEASQQFVAPSSKEPALEDLLSLELARGEGKVQKSWVTLSAFVKKFGKAASFTQEDTSFGAQVQLGYGASVKGLYPYTIEFQKQDDDFYLSSIQGFAPKSSHYQSKKNVKLVDFTGYQTLDGKKEKGTAVEDVLKKSGLPNSLSLTSEKDKQVLALSYQVTDGLVSLTFERDQTGQYRLTKKG
;
A
#
# COMPACT_ATOMS: atom_id res chain seq x y z
N MET A 1 20.46 -23.04 26.19
CA MET A 1 21.35 -22.24 25.30
C MET A 1 20.96 -22.34 23.82
N LYS A 2 20.88 -23.54 23.20
CA LYS A 2 20.54 -23.70 21.77
C LYS A 2 19.19 -23.09 21.35
N GLN A 3 18.13 -23.26 22.14
CA GLN A 3 16.80 -22.68 21.86
C GLN A 3 16.77 -21.14 21.94
N TRP A 4 17.59 -20.54 22.80
CA TRP A 4 17.70 -19.08 22.93
C TRP A 4 18.36 -18.48 21.68
N ILE A 5 19.42 -19.13 21.18
CA ILE A 5 20.11 -18.74 19.95
C ILE A 5 19.20 -18.87 18.73
N GLU A 6 18.44 -19.96 18.60
CA GLU A 6 17.50 -20.15 17.49
C GLU A 6 16.35 -19.14 17.49
N ARG A 7 15.82 -18.80 18.67
CA ARG A 7 14.75 -17.79 18.79
C ARG A 7 15.25 -16.41 18.40
N HIS A 8 16.47 -16.05 18.82
CA HIS A 8 17.10 -14.78 18.44
C HIS A 8 17.46 -14.74 16.96
N LYS A 9 17.94 -15.84 16.37
CA LYS A 9 18.22 -15.92 14.92
C LYS A 9 16.95 -15.73 14.09
N ARG A 10 15.81 -16.31 14.53
CA ARG A 10 14.50 -16.13 13.89
C ARG A 10 13.99 -14.69 14.01
N ILE A 11 14.23 -14.03 15.15
CA ILE A 11 13.87 -12.62 15.38
C ILE A 11 14.76 -11.71 14.53
N LEU A 12 16.07 -11.96 14.47
CA LEU A 12 17.00 -11.21 13.60
C LEU A 12 16.65 -11.39 12.12
N GLN A 13 16.28 -12.59 11.68
CA GLN A 13 15.89 -12.83 10.28
C GLN A 13 14.58 -12.11 9.94
N LYS A 14 13.59 -12.12 10.84
CA LYS A 14 12.34 -11.35 10.65
C LYS A 14 12.60 -9.84 10.66
N ALA A 15 13.47 -9.38 11.55
CA ALA A 15 13.86 -7.98 11.63
C ALA A 15 14.64 -7.54 10.38
N ALA A 16 15.55 -8.38 9.89
CA ALA A 16 16.32 -8.13 8.67
C ALA A 16 15.44 -8.15 7.41
N GLY A 17 14.47 -9.07 7.33
CA GLY A 17 13.48 -9.09 6.26
C GLY A 17 12.58 -7.84 6.28
N ALA A 18 12.16 -7.40 7.47
CA ALA A 18 11.41 -6.15 7.64
C ALA A 18 12.25 -4.92 7.30
N LEU A 19 13.54 -4.90 7.62
CA LEU A 19 14.48 -3.81 7.30
C LEU A 19 14.78 -3.74 5.80
N LEU A 20 14.92 -4.89 5.13
CA LEU A 20 15.08 -4.95 3.67
C LEU A 20 13.80 -4.53 2.94
N ALA A 21 12.63 -4.96 3.42
CA ALA A 21 11.34 -4.49 2.90
C ALA A 21 11.15 -2.97 3.11
N PHE A 22 11.67 -2.42 4.22
CA PHE A 22 11.69 -0.99 4.50
C PHE A 22 12.61 -0.22 3.55
N VAL A 23 13.82 -0.70 3.28
CA VAL A 23 14.76 -0.07 2.33
C VAL A 23 14.18 -0.06 0.92
N VAL A 24 13.56 -1.16 0.48
CA VAL A 24 12.95 -1.26 -0.85
C VAL A 24 11.70 -0.37 -0.96
N GLY A 25 10.84 -0.38 0.06
CA GLY A 25 9.67 0.50 0.11
C GLY A 25 10.07 1.99 0.13
N ALA A 26 11.07 2.35 0.94
CA ALA A 26 11.58 3.72 1.00
C ALA A 26 12.26 4.15 -0.33
N CYS A 27 13.06 3.30 -0.96
CA CYS A 27 13.67 3.61 -2.26
C CYS A 27 12.62 3.83 -3.37
N LEU A 28 11.50 3.11 -3.34
CA LEU A 28 10.38 3.36 -4.25
C LEU A 28 9.67 4.69 -3.95
N VAL A 29 9.55 5.07 -2.67
CA VAL A 29 9.00 6.39 -2.28
C VAL A 29 9.90 7.53 -2.75
N PHE A 30 11.22 7.44 -2.58
CA PHE A 30 12.16 8.51 -2.99
C PHE A 30 12.27 8.70 -4.50
N MET A 31 12.00 7.68 -5.31
CA MET A 31 11.99 7.82 -6.77
C MET A 31 10.68 8.40 -7.32
N ILE A 32 9.58 8.36 -6.54
CA ILE A 32 8.26 8.84 -6.98
C ILE A 32 7.91 10.19 -6.32
N HIS A 33 8.35 10.44 -5.09
CA HIS A 33 8.18 11.71 -4.38
C HIS A 33 9.46 12.05 -3.59
N PRO A 34 10.22 13.10 -3.94
CA PRO A 34 11.35 13.52 -3.11
C PRO A 34 10.81 14.00 -1.76
N VAL A 35 11.18 13.31 -0.67
CA VAL A 35 10.85 13.73 0.70
C VAL A 35 11.49 15.08 0.95
N LYS A 36 10.70 16.14 0.87
CA LYS A 36 11.05 17.45 1.42
C LYS A 36 10.77 17.38 2.92
N THR A 37 11.82 17.49 3.73
CA THR A 37 11.70 17.65 5.18
C THR A 37 10.83 18.88 5.48
N LEU A 38 9.76 18.69 6.26
CA LEU A 38 8.66 19.65 6.43
C LEU A 38 8.88 20.63 7.61
N PRO A 39 8.46 21.91 7.45
CA PRO A 39 8.33 22.88 8.55
C PRO A 39 7.17 22.54 9.50
N LYS A 40 7.35 22.77 10.81
CA LYS A 40 6.39 22.42 11.89
C LYS A 40 5.09 23.25 11.87
N ASP A 41 5.09 24.33 11.11
CA ASP A 41 4.11 25.40 11.04
C ASP A 41 2.96 25.13 10.06
N ARG A 42 2.93 23.94 9.42
CA ARG A 42 1.88 23.50 8.49
C ARG A 42 1.01 22.32 8.97
N LEU A 43 1.20 21.90 10.21
CA LEU A 43 0.33 20.90 10.84
C LEU A 43 -0.88 21.62 11.44
N LEU A 44 -2.10 21.07 11.27
CA LEU A 44 -3.26 21.51 12.06
C LEU A 44 -2.89 21.53 13.54
N SER A 45 -3.42 22.49 14.31
CA SER A 45 -3.22 22.48 15.76
C SER A 45 -3.64 21.11 16.32
N LEU A 46 -2.83 20.54 17.23
CA LEU A 46 -3.08 19.20 17.80
C LEU A 46 -4.52 19.03 18.30
N SER A 47 -5.13 20.09 18.85
CA SER A 47 -6.53 20.13 19.28
C SER A 47 -7.54 19.86 18.15
N ARG A 48 -7.37 20.49 16.98
CA ARG A 48 -8.25 20.29 15.81
C ARG A 48 -8.03 18.92 15.17
N MET A 49 -6.79 18.42 15.14
CA MET A 49 -6.53 17.04 14.72
C MET A 49 -7.22 16.04 15.64
N GLN A 50 -7.17 16.28 16.95
CA GLN A 50 -7.80 15.41 17.94
C GLN A 50 -9.32 15.39 17.78
N GLU A 51 -9.97 16.53 17.57
CA GLU A 51 -11.42 16.58 17.26
C GLU A 51 -11.77 15.90 15.93
N ALA A 52 -11.04 16.23 14.85
CA ALA A 52 -11.30 15.67 13.52
C ALA A 52 -11.07 14.15 13.45
N SER A 53 -10.12 13.63 14.21
CA SER A 53 -9.76 12.21 14.22
C SER A 53 -10.70 11.32 15.02
N GLN A 54 -11.49 11.85 15.99
CA GLN A 54 -12.32 11.04 16.90
C GLN A 54 -13.27 10.06 16.18
N GLN A 55 -13.81 10.48 15.03
CA GLN A 55 -14.68 9.65 14.21
C GLN A 55 -13.93 8.58 13.41
N PHE A 56 -12.62 8.74 13.20
CA PHE A 56 -11.81 7.89 12.32
C PHE A 56 -10.81 6.97 13.06
N VAL A 57 -10.46 7.26 14.32
CA VAL A 57 -9.45 6.48 15.06
C VAL A 57 -10.02 5.68 16.23
N ALA A 58 -9.39 4.54 16.50
CA ALA A 58 -9.64 3.70 17.67
C ALA A 58 -8.32 3.18 18.25
N PRO A 59 -8.28 2.80 19.56
CA PRO A 59 -7.07 2.25 20.18
C PRO A 59 -6.55 0.97 19.52
N SER A 60 -7.43 0.23 18.84
CA SER A 60 -7.10 -0.96 18.08
C SER A 60 -7.70 -0.88 16.69
N SER A 61 -6.94 -1.31 15.70
CA SER A 61 -7.34 -1.30 14.29
C SER A 61 -7.03 -2.65 13.66
N LYS A 62 -7.91 -3.10 12.77
CA LYS A 62 -7.72 -4.34 12.01
C LYS A 62 -7.05 -4.02 10.68
N GLU A 63 -6.11 -4.86 10.28
CA GLU A 63 -5.49 -4.76 8.96
C GLU A 63 -6.53 -5.05 7.85
N PRO A 64 -6.65 -4.19 6.82
CA PRO A 64 -7.49 -4.48 5.67
C PRO A 64 -6.94 -5.67 4.87
N ALA A 65 -7.84 -6.48 4.31
CA ALA A 65 -7.45 -7.59 3.44
C ALA A 65 -7.02 -7.07 2.06
N LEU A 66 -6.03 -7.73 1.45
CA LEU A 66 -5.49 -7.37 0.14
C LEU A 66 -6.58 -7.32 -0.92
N GLU A 67 -7.40 -8.36 -1.00
CA GLU A 67 -8.51 -8.48 -1.97
C GLU A 67 -9.48 -7.29 -1.90
N ASP A 68 -9.80 -6.82 -0.69
CA ASP A 68 -10.70 -5.70 -0.50
C ASP A 68 -10.06 -4.37 -0.94
N LEU A 69 -8.76 -4.20 -0.74
CA LEU A 69 -8.01 -3.01 -1.17
C LEU A 69 -7.89 -2.94 -2.69
N LEU A 70 -7.64 -4.06 -3.35
CA LEU A 70 -7.55 -4.14 -4.82
C LEU A 70 -8.88 -3.84 -5.50
N SER A 71 -10.00 -3.96 -4.79
CA SER A 71 -11.31 -3.59 -5.35
C SER A 71 -11.55 -2.08 -5.44
N LEU A 72 -10.78 -1.27 -4.71
CA LEU A 72 -11.05 0.16 -4.52
C LEU A 72 -10.63 1.01 -5.72
N GLU A 73 -11.46 1.98 -6.05
CA GLU A 73 -11.10 3.05 -6.98
C GLU A 73 -10.45 4.22 -6.23
N LEU A 74 -9.27 4.60 -6.71
CA LEU A 74 -8.51 5.74 -6.22
C LEU A 74 -8.93 6.99 -7.00
N ALA A 75 -8.93 8.11 -6.29
CA ALA A 75 -8.99 9.42 -6.89
C ALA A 75 -7.86 9.61 -7.91
N ARG A 76 -8.17 10.36 -8.95
CA ARG A 76 -7.21 10.79 -9.97
C ARG A 76 -6.92 12.26 -9.70
N GLY A 77 -5.65 12.64 -9.65
CA GLY A 77 -5.21 13.96 -9.16
C GLY A 77 -5.79 15.16 -9.94
N GLU A 78 -6.27 14.96 -11.17
CA GLU A 78 -6.91 15.99 -11.98
C GLU A 78 -8.29 15.50 -12.47
N GLY A 79 -9.32 16.34 -12.33
CA GLY A 79 -10.65 16.07 -12.86
C GLY A 79 -11.80 16.31 -11.87
N LYS A 80 -13.03 16.08 -12.35
CA LYS A 80 -14.23 16.13 -11.52
C LYS A 80 -14.32 14.88 -10.65
N VAL A 81 -14.80 15.04 -9.43
CA VAL A 81 -15.12 13.94 -8.52
C VAL A 81 -15.99 12.91 -9.24
N GLN A 82 -15.61 11.64 -9.13
CA GLN A 82 -16.39 10.53 -9.66
C GLN A 82 -17.16 9.81 -8.55
N LYS A 83 -18.36 9.34 -8.88
CA LYS A 83 -19.25 8.63 -7.93
C LYS A 83 -18.63 7.33 -7.39
N SER A 84 -17.69 6.74 -8.12
CA SER A 84 -17.00 5.50 -7.75
C SER A 84 -15.84 5.73 -6.77
N TRP A 85 -15.40 6.97 -6.57
CA TRP A 85 -14.28 7.26 -5.67
C TRP A 85 -14.68 7.09 -4.21
N VAL A 86 -13.73 6.57 -3.43
CA VAL A 86 -13.95 6.22 -2.03
C VAL A 86 -13.62 7.41 -1.15
N THR A 87 -14.61 7.91 -0.41
CA THR A 87 -14.37 8.96 0.58
C THR A 87 -13.74 8.38 1.86
N LEU A 88 -13.09 9.24 2.65
CA LEU A 88 -12.52 8.90 3.95
C LEU A 88 -13.55 8.21 4.87
N SER A 89 -14.75 8.78 4.97
CA SER A 89 -15.84 8.23 5.79
C SER A 89 -16.30 6.85 5.29
N ALA A 90 -16.46 6.70 3.96
CA ALA A 90 -16.83 5.42 3.37
C ALA A 90 -15.76 4.35 3.59
N PHE A 91 -14.48 4.71 3.49
CA PHE A 91 -13.36 3.81 3.76
C PHE A 91 -13.40 3.32 5.22
N VAL A 92 -13.47 4.25 6.18
CA VAL A 92 -13.51 3.90 7.63
C VAL A 92 -14.76 3.09 7.97
N LYS A 93 -15.90 3.37 7.33
CA LYS A 93 -17.12 2.57 7.49
C LYS A 93 -16.92 1.12 7.02
N LYS A 94 -16.21 0.91 5.92
CA LYS A 94 -15.94 -0.42 5.34
C LYS A 94 -14.86 -1.19 6.12
N PHE A 95 -13.75 -0.53 6.44
CA PHE A 95 -12.55 -1.18 6.98
C PHE A 95 -12.41 -1.05 8.50
N GLY A 96 -13.28 -0.28 9.14
CA GLY A 96 -13.19 0.05 10.55
C GLY A 96 -12.29 1.26 10.80
N LYS A 97 -12.17 1.64 12.07
CA LYS A 97 -11.36 2.77 12.49
C LYS A 97 -9.86 2.46 12.39
N ALA A 98 -9.08 3.49 12.05
CA ALA A 98 -7.64 3.44 11.96
C ALA A 98 -6.98 3.48 13.35
N ALA A 99 -5.72 3.05 13.44
CA ALA A 99 -4.92 3.19 14.66
C ALA A 99 -4.27 4.58 14.77
N SER A 100 -4.06 5.26 13.63
CA SER A 100 -3.60 6.65 13.59
C SER A 100 -4.33 7.47 12.53
N PHE A 101 -4.31 8.77 12.75
CA PHE A 101 -4.79 9.79 11.83
C PHE A 101 -3.80 10.95 11.86
N THR A 102 -3.38 11.40 10.68
CA THR A 102 -2.67 12.67 10.51
C THR A 102 -3.36 13.43 9.39
N GLN A 103 -3.36 14.76 9.49
CA GLN A 103 -3.86 15.64 8.44
C GLN A 103 -2.87 16.77 8.23
N GLU A 104 -2.51 17.04 6.99
CA GLU A 104 -1.51 18.04 6.63
C GLU A 104 -2.07 18.98 5.57
N ASP A 105 -1.76 20.27 5.69
CA ASP A 105 -2.06 21.27 4.67
C ASP A 105 -0.83 21.46 3.78
N THR A 106 -0.87 20.91 2.57
CA THR A 106 0.21 21.05 1.60
C THR A 106 -0.03 22.24 0.67
N SER A 107 0.98 22.63 -0.12
CA SER A 107 0.80 23.62 -1.19
C SER A 107 -0.18 23.15 -2.28
N PHE A 108 -0.54 21.87 -2.31
CA PHE A 108 -1.43 21.25 -3.29
C PHE A 108 -2.80 20.89 -2.68
N GLY A 109 -3.07 21.36 -1.46
CA GLY A 109 -4.31 21.09 -0.73
C GLY A 109 -4.09 20.28 0.55
N ALA A 110 -5.19 20.02 1.25
CA ALA A 110 -5.17 19.21 2.47
C ALA A 110 -5.09 17.71 2.13
N GLN A 111 -4.36 16.96 2.95
CA GLN A 111 -4.23 15.51 2.85
C GLN A 111 -4.48 14.88 4.21
N VAL A 112 -5.17 13.74 4.24
CA VAL A 112 -5.33 12.88 5.42
C VAL A 112 -4.57 11.59 5.18
N GLN A 113 -3.91 11.09 6.22
CA GLN A 113 -3.26 9.80 6.22
C GLN A 113 -3.74 8.98 7.43
N LEU A 114 -4.13 7.73 7.17
CA LEU A 114 -4.55 6.76 8.16
C LEU A 114 -3.55 5.61 8.27
N GLY A 115 -3.20 5.23 9.49
CA GLY A 115 -2.41 4.03 9.78
C GLY A 115 -3.29 2.88 10.27
N TYR A 116 -3.18 1.70 9.65
CA TYR A 116 -3.92 0.49 10.03
C TYR A 116 -2.99 -0.64 10.49
N GLY A 117 -3.48 -1.42 11.45
CA GLY A 117 -2.75 -2.52 12.08
C GLY A 117 -1.91 -2.11 13.29
N ALA A 118 -1.23 -3.09 13.88
CA ALA A 118 -0.35 -2.85 15.03
C ALA A 118 0.99 -2.27 14.56
N SER A 119 1.35 -1.09 15.06
CA SER A 119 2.60 -0.44 14.63
C SER A 119 3.82 -1.19 15.12
N VAL A 120 4.85 -1.25 14.28
CA VAL A 120 6.18 -1.75 14.64
C VAL A 120 7.13 -0.57 14.58
N LYS A 121 7.61 -0.11 15.74
CA LYS A 121 8.46 1.09 15.86
C LYS A 121 7.82 2.34 15.24
N GLY A 122 6.52 2.51 15.39
CA GLY A 122 5.77 3.66 14.84
C GLY A 122 5.39 3.54 13.37
N LEU A 123 5.74 2.44 12.69
CA LEU A 123 5.33 2.17 11.32
C LEU A 123 4.10 1.26 11.29
N TYR A 124 3.03 1.71 10.66
CA TYR A 124 1.79 0.95 10.50
C TYR A 124 1.87 0.03 9.28
N PRO A 125 1.44 -1.25 9.39
CA PRO A 125 1.37 -2.20 8.28
C PRO A 125 0.75 -1.65 7.00
N TYR A 126 -0.25 -0.78 7.15
CA TYR A 126 -0.85 -0.06 6.04
C TYR A 126 -0.93 1.43 6.33
N THR A 127 -0.62 2.19 5.29
CA THR A 127 -0.78 3.64 5.24
C THR A 127 -1.74 3.96 4.10
N ILE A 128 -2.86 4.60 4.44
CA ILE A 128 -3.94 4.95 3.51
C ILE A 128 -4.01 6.46 3.42
N GLU A 129 -3.85 7.01 2.22
CA GLU A 129 -3.85 8.45 2.01
C GLU A 129 -5.10 8.90 1.29
N PHE A 130 -5.59 10.06 1.68
CA PHE A 130 -6.74 10.71 1.11
C PHE A 130 -6.38 12.15 0.78
N GLN A 131 -6.68 12.57 -0.45
CA GLN A 131 -6.47 13.94 -0.88
C GLN A 131 -7.80 14.69 -0.84
N LYS A 132 -7.76 15.94 -0.37
CA LYS A 132 -8.94 16.80 -0.40
C LYS A 132 -9.26 17.18 -1.84
N GLN A 133 -10.52 17.01 -2.21
CA GLN A 133 -11.08 17.45 -3.48
C GLN A 133 -12.48 17.98 -3.25
N ASP A 134 -12.73 19.21 -3.69
CA ASP A 134 -13.91 19.97 -3.28
C ASP A 134 -14.03 20.00 -1.74
N ASP A 135 -15.13 19.48 -1.18
CA ASP A 135 -15.44 19.51 0.24
C ASP A 135 -15.18 18.19 1.00
N ASP A 136 -14.62 17.16 0.36
CA ASP A 136 -14.37 15.85 0.99
C ASP A 136 -12.94 15.33 0.71
N PHE A 137 -12.54 14.28 1.42
CA PHE A 137 -11.27 13.58 1.28
C PHE A 137 -11.49 12.25 0.54
N TYR A 138 -10.82 12.07 -0.58
CA TYR A 138 -10.93 10.88 -1.43
C TYR A 138 -9.63 10.08 -1.43
N LEU A 139 -9.77 8.75 -1.40
CA LEU A 139 -8.67 7.80 -1.37
C LEU A 139 -7.71 8.04 -2.54
N SER A 140 -6.47 8.41 -2.26
CA SER A 140 -5.47 8.78 -3.28
C SER A 140 -4.34 7.77 -3.39
N SER A 141 -3.95 7.12 -2.28
CA SER A 141 -2.89 6.12 -2.29
C SER A 141 -3.04 5.09 -1.16
N ILE A 142 -2.51 3.90 -1.40
CA ILE A 142 -2.40 2.83 -0.39
C ILE A 142 -0.99 2.27 -0.44
N GLN A 143 -0.33 2.24 0.70
CA GLN A 143 0.95 1.54 0.88
C GLN A 143 0.77 0.46 1.95
N GLY A 144 1.38 -0.71 1.73
CA GLY A 144 1.29 -1.80 2.67
C GLY A 144 2.54 -2.66 2.71
N PHE A 145 2.87 -3.20 3.89
CA PHE A 145 3.90 -4.21 4.06
C PHE A 145 3.34 -5.45 4.76
N ALA A 146 3.87 -6.61 4.39
CA ALA A 146 3.41 -7.93 4.82
C ALA A 146 1.87 -8.09 4.75
N PRO A 147 1.26 -7.84 3.56
CA PRO A 147 -0.18 -7.80 3.39
C PRO A 147 -0.87 -9.09 3.84
N LYS A 148 -2.13 -8.97 4.26
CA LYS A 148 -2.96 -10.10 4.66
C LYS A 148 -3.96 -10.45 3.58
N SER A 149 -4.28 -11.72 3.46
CA SER A 149 -5.34 -12.21 2.59
C SER A 149 -5.98 -13.45 3.21
N SER A 150 -7.26 -13.64 2.93
CA SER A 150 -7.97 -14.89 3.22
C SER A 150 -7.75 -15.95 2.12
N HIS A 151 -7.36 -15.51 0.91
CA HIS A 151 -7.25 -16.36 -0.29
C HIS A 151 -5.81 -16.75 -0.62
N TYR A 152 -4.84 -15.95 -0.19
CA TYR A 152 -3.44 -16.15 -0.55
C TYR A 152 -2.56 -16.26 0.69
N GLN A 153 -1.51 -17.08 0.60
CA GLN A 153 -0.52 -17.24 1.66
C GLN A 153 0.86 -16.81 1.16
N SER A 154 1.69 -16.29 2.06
CA SER A 154 3.09 -16.03 1.76
C SER A 154 3.81 -17.35 1.49
N LYS A 155 4.53 -17.44 0.37
CA LYS A 155 5.38 -18.59 0.05
C LYS A 155 6.79 -18.37 0.58
N LYS A 156 7.44 -19.46 0.97
CA LYS A 156 8.86 -19.46 1.36
C LYS A 156 9.71 -19.92 0.19
N ASN A 157 10.96 -19.45 0.15
CA ASN A 157 11.97 -19.87 -0.83
C ASN A 157 11.55 -19.65 -2.30
N VAL A 158 10.74 -18.62 -2.57
CA VAL A 158 10.44 -18.18 -3.94
C VAL A 158 11.74 -17.71 -4.58
N LYS A 159 11.94 -17.98 -5.87
CA LYS A 159 13.13 -17.63 -6.64
C LYS A 159 12.79 -16.71 -7.81
N LEU A 160 13.77 -15.98 -8.34
CA LEU A 160 13.64 -15.14 -9.54
C LEU A 160 13.02 -15.92 -10.71
N VAL A 161 13.44 -17.18 -10.91
CA VAL A 161 12.95 -18.03 -12.01
C VAL A 161 11.43 -18.24 -11.98
N ASP A 162 10.81 -18.21 -10.80
CA ASP A 162 9.36 -18.43 -10.63
C ASP A 162 8.52 -17.31 -11.28
N PHE A 163 9.12 -16.13 -11.49
CA PHE A 163 8.48 -14.94 -12.07
C PHE A 163 8.74 -14.77 -13.58
N THR A 164 9.64 -15.56 -14.16
CA THR A 164 10.03 -15.42 -15.57
C THR A 164 8.88 -15.66 -16.54
N GLY A 165 8.01 -16.64 -16.21
CA GLY A 165 6.88 -17.05 -17.04
C GLY A 165 5.68 -16.10 -17.05
N TYR A 166 5.68 -15.02 -16.27
CA TYR A 166 4.60 -14.04 -16.31
C TYR A 166 4.71 -13.13 -17.54
N GLN A 167 3.59 -12.94 -18.23
CA GLN A 167 3.47 -12.14 -19.44
C GLN A 167 3.10 -10.69 -19.11
N THR A 168 3.84 -9.75 -19.68
CA THR A 168 3.55 -8.31 -19.62
C THR A 168 2.57 -7.91 -20.73
N LEU A 169 1.89 -6.77 -20.58
CA LEU A 169 1.09 -6.19 -21.67
C LEU A 169 1.99 -5.81 -22.87
N ASP A 170 1.77 -6.43 -24.02
CA ASP A 170 2.46 -6.11 -25.29
C ASP A 170 1.77 -4.97 -26.07
N GLY A 171 1.33 -3.91 -25.38
CA GLY A 171 0.67 -2.74 -25.99
C GLY A 171 -0.74 -2.99 -26.59
N LYS A 172 -1.11 -4.25 -26.85
CA LYS A 172 -2.48 -4.70 -27.16
C LYS A 172 -3.12 -5.19 -25.85
N LYS A 173 -4.08 -4.42 -25.33
CA LYS A 173 -4.63 -4.42 -23.96
C LYS A 173 -5.26 -5.73 -23.41
N GLU A 174 -4.97 -6.93 -23.92
CA GLU A 174 -5.75 -8.13 -23.57
C GLU A 174 -4.95 -9.38 -23.11
N LYS A 175 -3.63 -9.33 -22.86
CA LYS A 175 -2.85 -10.56 -22.52
C LYS A 175 -1.83 -10.46 -21.39
N GLY A 176 -1.90 -9.43 -20.55
CA GLY A 176 -1.07 -9.36 -19.35
C GLY A 176 -1.50 -10.40 -18.31
N THR A 177 -0.54 -10.99 -17.59
CA THR A 177 -0.85 -11.88 -16.45
C THR A 177 -1.66 -11.12 -15.42
N ALA A 178 -2.77 -11.71 -14.96
CA ALA A 178 -3.62 -11.11 -13.95
C ALA A 178 -2.93 -11.14 -12.57
N VAL A 179 -3.18 -10.14 -11.73
CA VAL A 179 -2.61 -10.11 -10.37
C VAL A 179 -3.01 -11.34 -9.56
N GLU A 180 -4.22 -11.85 -9.75
CA GLU A 180 -4.73 -13.04 -9.07
C GLU A 180 -3.90 -14.28 -9.41
N ASP A 181 -3.47 -14.42 -10.66
CA ASP A 181 -2.64 -15.56 -11.08
C ASP A 181 -1.25 -15.49 -10.46
N VAL A 182 -0.69 -14.28 -10.36
CA VAL A 182 0.56 -14.05 -9.64
C VAL A 182 0.40 -14.37 -8.16
N LEU A 183 -0.66 -13.90 -7.50
CA LEU A 183 -0.89 -14.15 -6.06
C LEU A 183 -1.15 -15.64 -5.78
N LYS A 184 -1.82 -16.38 -6.68
CA LYS A 184 -1.99 -17.84 -6.58
C LYS A 184 -0.66 -18.59 -6.71
N LYS A 185 0.16 -18.20 -7.70
CA LYS A 185 1.38 -18.94 -8.05
C LYS A 185 2.60 -18.52 -7.22
N SER A 186 2.81 -17.23 -6.99
CA SER A 186 3.93 -16.68 -6.20
C SER A 186 3.58 -16.42 -4.73
N GLY A 187 2.30 -16.45 -4.35
CA GLY A 187 1.87 -16.15 -2.99
C GLY A 187 1.78 -14.64 -2.70
N LEU A 188 1.63 -14.29 -1.42
CA LEU A 188 1.56 -12.88 -1.01
C LEU A 188 2.91 -12.17 -1.18
N PRO A 189 2.90 -10.91 -1.67
CA PRO A 189 4.11 -10.08 -1.76
C PRO A 189 4.59 -9.65 -0.38
N ASN A 190 5.80 -9.12 -0.32
CA ASN A 190 6.36 -8.51 0.88
C ASN A 190 5.84 -7.10 1.11
N SER A 191 5.54 -6.37 0.04
CA SER A 191 4.91 -5.05 0.10
C SER A 191 4.09 -4.76 -1.16
N LEU A 192 3.19 -3.79 -1.03
CA LEU A 192 2.39 -3.26 -2.12
C LEU A 192 2.32 -1.74 -2.08
N SER A 193 2.16 -1.15 -3.25
CA SER A 193 1.78 0.25 -3.42
C SER A 193 0.68 0.32 -4.47
N LEU A 194 -0.41 1.01 -4.17
CA LEU A 194 -1.50 1.28 -5.08
C LEU A 194 -1.66 2.80 -5.19
N THR A 195 -1.51 3.31 -6.40
CA THR A 195 -1.54 4.75 -6.72
C THR A 195 -2.32 5.01 -8.00
N SER A 196 -2.54 6.28 -8.33
CA SER A 196 -3.04 6.72 -9.64
C SER A 196 -1.94 7.47 -10.40
N GLU A 197 -1.63 7.06 -11.63
CA GLU A 197 -0.71 7.75 -12.55
C GLU A 197 -1.39 7.97 -13.90
N LYS A 198 -1.43 9.22 -14.40
CA LYS A 198 -1.95 9.58 -15.73
C LYS A 198 -3.29 8.89 -16.07
N ASP A 199 -4.26 9.06 -15.17
CA ASP A 199 -5.62 8.48 -15.23
C ASP A 199 -5.76 6.97 -15.09
N LYS A 200 -4.68 6.27 -14.74
CA LYS A 200 -4.69 4.82 -14.51
C LYS A 200 -4.34 4.51 -13.07
N GLN A 201 -5.02 3.52 -12.50
CA GLN A 201 -4.58 2.96 -11.22
C GLN A 201 -3.44 1.98 -11.47
N VAL A 202 -2.36 2.16 -10.72
CA VAL A 202 -1.14 1.37 -10.82
C VAL A 202 -0.92 0.65 -9.50
N LEU A 203 -0.73 -0.67 -9.58
CA LEU A 203 -0.37 -1.51 -8.45
C LEU A 203 1.09 -1.97 -8.63
N ALA A 204 1.93 -1.70 -7.65
CA ALA A 204 3.27 -2.27 -7.57
C ALA A 204 3.32 -3.31 -6.44
N LEU A 205 3.80 -4.52 -6.75
CA LEU A 205 4.03 -5.59 -5.79
C LEU A 205 5.53 -5.89 -5.72
N SER A 206 6.09 -5.94 -4.52
CA SER A 206 7.50 -6.32 -4.32
C SER A 206 7.60 -7.65 -3.58
N TYR A 207 8.44 -8.54 -4.11
CA TYR A 207 8.75 -9.84 -3.53
C TYR A 207 10.22 -9.91 -3.17
N GLN A 208 10.51 -10.26 -1.92
CA GLN A 208 11.83 -10.69 -1.50
C GLN A 208 11.96 -12.17 -1.81
N VAL A 209 12.82 -12.48 -2.78
CA VAL A 209 13.09 -13.84 -3.25
C VAL A 209 14.45 -14.30 -2.74
N THR A 210 14.73 -15.59 -2.89
CA THR A 210 15.95 -16.21 -2.35
C THR A 210 17.22 -15.61 -2.94
N ASP A 211 17.14 -15.19 -4.20
CA ASP A 211 18.21 -14.76 -5.08
C ASP A 211 18.12 -13.26 -5.44
N GLY A 212 17.27 -12.48 -4.76
CA GLY A 212 17.16 -11.05 -4.98
C GLY A 212 15.82 -10.43 -4.61
N LEU A 213 15.44 -9.40 -5.36
CA LEU A 213 14.16 -8.71 -5.28
C LEU A 213 13.47 -8.84 -6.64
N VAL A 214 12.15 -9.02 -6.62
CA VAL A 214 11.31 -8.89 -7.83
C VAL A 214 10.29 -7.80 -7.60
N SER A 215 10.18 -6.88 -8.57
CA SER A 215 9.14 -5.86 -8.61
C SER A 215 8.21 -6.11 -9.79
N LEU A 216 6.90 -6.15 -9.54
CA LEU A 216 5.88 -6.32 -10.55
C LEU A 216 4.96 -5.11 -10.54
N THR A 217 4.78 -4.47 -11.69
CA THR A 217 3.86 -3.35 -11.86
C THR A 217 2.68 -3.79 -12.71
N PHE A 218 1.48 -3.46 -12.25
CA PHE A 218 0.22 -3.76 -12.90
C PHE A 218 -0.56 -2.46 -13.14
N GLU A 219 -1.29 -2.41 -14.24
CA GLU A 219 -2.27 -1.35 -14.50
C GLU A 219 -3.67 -1.95 -14.37
N ARG A 220 -4.60 -1.19 -13.77
CA ARG A 220 -6.02 -1.56 -13.75
C ARG A 220 -6.63 -1.30 -15.12
N ASP A 221 -7.20 -2.34 -15.71
CA ASP A 221 -7.91 -2.26 -16.99
C ASP A 221 -9.37 -1.79 -16.80
N GLN A 222 -10.09 -1.64 -17.92
CA GLN A 222 -11.49 -1.16 -17.93
C GLN A 222 -12.47 -2.15 -17.29
N THR A 223 -12.08 -3.42 -17.15
CA THR A 223 -12.88 -4.44 -16.45
C THR A 223 -12.65 -4.42 -14.94
N GLY A 224 -11.75 -3.55 -14.47
CA GLY A 224 -11.37 -3.42 -13.07
C GLY A 224 -10.29 -4.40 -12.63
N GLN A 225 -9.73 -5.20 -13.54
CA GLN A 225 -8.67 -6.18 -13.25
C GLN A 225 -7.28 -5.58 -13.39
N TYR A 226 -6.33 -6.03 -12.57
CA TYR A 226 -4.94 -5.59 -12.66
C TYR A 226 -4.14 -6.52 -13.57
N ARG A 227 -3.55 -5.94 -14.62
CA ARG A 227 -2.78 -6.65 -15.65
C ARG A 227 -1.32 -6.25 -15.58
N LEU A 228 -0.44 -7.25 -15.55
CA LEU A 228 1.01 -7.04 -15.44
C LEU A 228 1.52 -6.24 -16.64
N THR A 229 2.22 -5.15 -16.39
CA THR A 229 2.76 -4.25 -17.42
C THR A 229 4.28 -4.20 -17.40
N LYS A 230 4.90 -4.36 -16.23
CA LYS A 230 6.34 -4.31 -16.08
C LYS A 230 6.82 -5.31 -15.04
N LYS A 231 7.99 -5.90 -15.31
CA LYS A 231 8.79 -6.70 -14.38
C LYS A 231 10.13 -6.00 -14.18
N GLY A 232 10.64 -5.99 -12.95
CA GLY A 232 11.93 -5.42 -12.57
C GLY A 232 12.60 -6.23 -11.50
#